data_AF-A0A0Q4QTH1-F1
#
_entry.id   AF-A0A0Q4QTH1-F1
#
_cell.length_a   1.000
_cell.length_b   1.000
_cell.length_c   1.000
_cell.angle_alpha   90.00
_cell.angle_beta   90.00
_cell.angle_gamma   90.00
#
_symmetry.space_group_name_H-M   'P 1'
#
loop_
_entity.id
_entity.type
_entity.pdbx_description
1 polymer ?
#
loop_
_entity_poly.entity_id
_entity_poly.type
_entity_poly.pdbx_seq_one_letter_code
_entity_poly.pdbx_strand_id
1 'polypeptide(L)'
;MTQNTTLADIANEIEALDAQLSKINDLVELIGKPAILKADEVAKALADAKDRFADALANQAELEREARLKNFTDIRIVASPGKNLMNTEFMIYYTRKTWNNDAKESLPKVHECRGFAALDEAAYEYLVTVKPEAIPAEIMALAPGNAQEAFGLYFVGKQRGYVKGAAVAA
;
A
#
# COMPACT_ATOMS: atom_id res chain seq x y z
N MET A 1 -23.07 -2.01 8.62
CA MET A 1 -21.85 -1.71 9.40
C MET A 1 -20.98 -2.94 9.33
N THR A 2 -20.01 -2.96 8.43
CA THR A 2 -18.97 -4.00 8.41
C THR A 2 -18.13 -3.79 9.66
N GLN A 3 -18.16 -4.77 10.58
CA GLN A 3 -17.28 -4.73 11.73
C GLN A 3 -15.84 -4.72 11.19
N ASN A 4 -15.12 -3.63 11.41
CA ASN A 4 -13.67 -3.64 11.33
C ASN A 4 -13.18 -4.46 12.52
N THR A 5 -13.31 -5.79 12.44
CA THR A 5 -12.61 -6.70 13.35
C THR A 5 -11.14 -6.51 13.07
N THR A 6 -10.45 -5.84 13.98
CA THR A 6 -9.02 -5.59 13.85
C THR A 6 -8.26 -6.89 14.04
N LEU A 7 -7.03 -6.98 13.52
CA LEU A 7 -6.15 -8.13 13.78
C LEU A 7 -6.02 -8.43 15.29
N ALA A 8 -6.06 -7.40 16.12
CA ALA A 8 -6.07 -7.54 17.57
C ALA A 8 -7.32 -8.26 18.10
N ASP A 9 -8.49 -8.00 17.51
CA ASP A 9 -9.74 -8.68 17.90
C ASP A 9 -9.72 -10.17 17.55
N ILE A 10 -9.17 -10.52 16.37
CA ILE A 10 -9.00 -11.92 15.94
C ILE A 10 -7.95 -12.62 16.81
N ALA A 11 -6.86 -11.94 17.18
CA ALA A 11 -5.86 -12.49 18.10
C ALA A 11 -6.46 -12.78 19.49
N ASN A 12 -7.27 -11.86 20.04
CA ASN A 12 -7.98 -12.07 21.30
C ASN A 12 -8.99 -13.23 21.20
N GLU A 13 -9.65 -13.38 20.05
CA GLU A 13 -10.55 -14.52 19.78
C GLU A 13 -9.78 -15.85 19.83
N ILE A 14 -8.60 -15.92 19.19
CA ILE A 14 -7.73 -17.11 19.21
C ILE A 14 -7.30 -17.44 20.64
N GLU A 15 -6.82 -16.45 21.42
CA GLU A 15 -6.42 -16.67 22.81
C GLU A 15 -7.58 -17.17 23.68
N ALA A 16 -8.79 -16.62 23.49
CA ALA A 16 -9.98 -17.07 24.19
C ALA A 16 -10.37 -18.50 23.82
N LEU A 17 -10.29 -18.87 22.54
CA LEU A 17 -10.57 -20.22 22.04
C LEU A 17 -9.52 -21.24 22.53
N ASP A 18 -8.24 -20.88 22.55
CA ASP A 18 -7.17 -21.71 23.11
C ASP A 18 -7.39 -21.96 24.61
N ALA A 19 -7.73 -20.91 25.38
CA ALA A 19 -8.04 -21.02 26.80
C ALA A 19 -9.30 -21.86 27.06
N GLN A 20 -10.31 -21.79 26.18
CA GLN A 20 -11.49 -22.65 26.25
C GLN A 20 -11.16 -24.10 25.93
N LEU A 21 -10.35 -24.35 24.90
CA LEU A 21 -9.92 -25.68 24.50
C LEU A 21 -9.14 -26.37 25.63
N SER A 22 -8.23 -25.66 26.30
CA SER A 22 -7.49 -26.20 27.46
C SER A 22 -8.44 -26.65 28.57
N LYS A 23 -9.41 -25.80 28.94
CA LYS A 23 -10.40 -26.13 29.99
C LYS A 23 -11.29 -27.31 29.61
N ILE A 24 -11.66 -27.42 28.33
CA ILE A 24 -12.48 -28.54 27.85
C ILE A 24 -11.66 -29.84 27.87
N ASN A 25 -10.39 -29.80 27.46
CA ASN A 25 -9.48 -30.94 27.50
C ASN A 25 -9.27 -31.45 28.93
N ASP A 26 -9.12 -30.56 29.91
CA ASP A 26 -9.03 -30.92 31.34
C ASP A 26 -10.31 -31.64 31.84
N LEU A 27 -11.46 -31.40 31.20
CA LEU A 27 -12.75 -32.01 31.52
C LEU A 27 -13.04 -33.29 30.72
N VAL A 28 -12.21 -33.65 29.73
CA VAL A 28 -12.41 -34.87 28.93
C VAL A 28 -12.37 -36.12 29.79
N GLU A 29 -11.47 -36.17 30.78
CA GLU A 29 -11.38 -37.29 31.72
C GLU A 29 -12.60 -37.41 32.63
N LEU A 30 -13.28 -36.30 32.92
CA LEU A 30 -14.40 -36.24 33.85
C LEU A 30 -15.76 -36.52 33.17
N ILE A 31 -15.97 -35.94 31.99
CA ILE A 31 -17.28 -35.92 31.31
C ILE A 31 -17.29 -36.78 30.04
N GLY A 32 -16.12 -37.16 29.50
CA GLY A 32 -15.99 -38.09 28.38
C GLY A 32 -16.48 -37.53 27.04
N LYS A 33 -17.30 -38.32 26.32
CA LYS A 33 -17.75 -38.02 24.93
C LYS A 33 -18.31 -36.60 24.70
N PRO A 34 -19.16 -36.02 25.57
CA PRO A 34 -19.64 -34.65 25.41
C PRO A 34 -18.52 -33.60 25.40
N ALA A 35 -17.46 -33.80 26.20
CA ALA A 35 -16.31 -32.89 26.22
C ALA A 35 -15.48 -33.03 24.93
N ILE A 36 -15.34 -34.24 24.39
CA ILE A 36 -14.64 -34.47 23.10
C ILE A 36 -15.35 -33.75 21.95
N LEU A 37 -16.68 -33.87 21.85
CA LEU A 37 -17.45 -33.18 20.80
C LEU A 37 -17.29 -31.66 20.89
N LYS A 38 -17.32 -31.12 22.10
CA LYS A 38 -17.14 -29.68 22.33
C LYS A 38 -15.70 -29.22 22.07
N ALA A 39 -14.71 -30.07 22.35
CA ALA A 39 -13.31 -29.81 22.01
C ALA A 39 -13.12 -29.76 20.49
N ASP A 40 -13.74 -30.67 19.74
CA ASP A 40 -13.69 -30.68 18.27
C ASP A 40 -14.36 -29.43 17.67
N GLU A 41 -15.47 -28.97 18.24
CA GLU A 41 -16.14 -27.72 17.83
C GLU A 41 -15.23 -26.50 18.04
N VAL A 42 -14.63 -26.38 19.23
CA VAL A 42 -13.71 -25.26 19.56
C VAL A 42 -12.44 -25.35 18.73
N ALA A 43 -11.91 -26.56 18.47
CA ALA A 43 -10.73 -26.76 17.62
C ALA A 43 -10.98 -26.31 16.17
N LYS A 44 -12.17 -26.59 15.62
CA LYS A 44 -12.57 -26.08 14.29
C LYS A 44 -12.68 -24.56 14.28
N ALA A 45 -13.36 -23.99 15.27
CA ALA A 45 -13.48 -22.53 15.37
C ALA A 45 -12.11 -21.84 15.50
N LEU A 46 -11.16 -22.48 16.18
CA LEU A 46 -9.79 -22.01 16.32
C LEU A 46 -9.00 -22.11 15.01
N ALA A 47 -9.16 -23.18 14.24
CA ALA A 47 -8.58 -23.28 12.91
C ALA A 47 -9.13 -22.18 11.99
N ASP A 48 -10.45 -21.99 11.95
CA ASP A 48 -11.11 -20.96 11.17
C ASP A 48 -10.67 -19.54 11.58
N ALA A 49 -10.44 -19.30 12.88
CA ALA A 49 -9.93 -18.02 13.38
C ALA A 49 -8.47 -17.78 12.98
N LYS A 50 -7.63 -18.81 12.96
CA LYS A 50 -6.24 -18.72 12.49
C LYS A 50 -6.14 -18.46 11.00
N ASP A 51 -7.00 -19.10 10.20
CA ASP A 51 -7.08 -18.85 8.76
C ASP A 51 -7.52 -17.41 8.48
N ARG A 52 -8.57 -16.93 9.18
CA ARG A 52 -8.98 -15.50 9.11
C ARG A 52 -7.86 -14.55 9.52
N PHE A 53 -7.06 -14.90 10.53
CA PHE A 53 -5.92 -14.08 10.96
C PHE A 53 -4.84 -14.02 9.88
N ALA A 54 -4.51 -15.15 9.24
CA ALA A 54 -3.56 -15.21 8.14
C ALA A 54 -4.02 -14.37 6.94
N ASP A 55 -5.28 -14.49 6.55
CA ASP A 55 -5.87 -13.70 5.46
C ASP A 55 -5.90 -12.20 5.79
N ALA A 56 -6.25 -11.83 7.02
CA ALA A 56 -6.25 -10.45 7.47
C ALA A 56 -4.84 -9.85 7.46
N LEU A 57 -3.83 -10.63 7.87
CA LEU A 57 -2.43 -10.22 7.86
C LEU A 57 -1.91 -10.03 6.43
N ALA A 58 -2.24 -10.94 5.51
CA ALA A 58 -1.86 -10.85 4.10
C ALA A 58 -2.42 -9.58 3.43
N ASN A 59 -3.67 -9.23 3.74
CA ASN A 59 -4.33 -8.05 3.19
C ASN A 59 -3.97 -6.74 3.90
N GLN A 60 -3.35 -6.79 5.08
CA GLN A 60 -3.06 -5.59 5.87
C GLN A 60 -2.17 -4.60 5.10
N ALA A 61 -1.13 -5.09 4.42
CA ALA A 61 -0.22 -4.24 3.65
C ALA A 61 -0.95 -3.50 2.52
N GLU A 62 -1.92 -4.15 1.87
CA GLU A 62 -2.73 -3.54 0.82
C GLU A 62 -3.70 -2.50 1.39
N LEU A 63 -4.37 -2.81 2.50
CA LEU A 63 -5.28 -1.86 3.17
C LEU A 63 -4.54 -0.63 3.71
N GLU A 64 -3.34 -0.82 4.28
CA GLU A 64 -2.49 0.28 4.73
C GLU A 64 -2.03 1.13 3.56
N ARG A 65 -1.63 0.50 2.45
CA ARG A 65 -1.32 1.21 1.20
C ARG A 65 -2.51 2.02 0.71
N GLU A 66 -3.69 1.41 0.57
CA GLU A 66 -4.90 2.10 0.15
C GLU A 66 -5.24 3.28 1.07
N ALA A 67 -5.13 3.08 2.39
CA ALA A 67 -5.36 4.14 3.37
C ALA A 67 -4.38 5.32 3.21
N ARG A 68 -3.09 5.04 2.94
CA ARG A 68 -2.08 6.08 2.65
C ARG A 68 -2.42 6.84 1.37
N LEU A 69 -2.81 6.14 0.31
CA LEU A 69 -3.04 6.72 -1.02
C LEU A 69 -4.41 7.40 -1.16
N LYS A 70 -5.41 7.04 -0.35
CA LYS A 70 -6.78 7.57 -0.41
C LYS A 70 -6.88 9.09 -0.27
N ASN A 71 -5.87 9.73 0.32
CA ASN A 71 -5.84 11.17 0.51
C ASN A 71 -5.35 11.94 -0.72
N PHE A 72 -4.81 11.25 -1.72
CA PHE A 72 -4.37 11.85 -2.97
C PHE A 72 -5.53 11.90 -3.96
N THR A 73 -5.72 13.06 -4.57
CA THR A 73 -6.82 13.29 -5.52
C THR A 73 -6.32 13.43 -6.95
N ASP A 74 -5.15 14.04 -7.13
CA ASP A 74 -4.62 14.36 -8.44
C ASP A 74 -3.08 14.43 -8.41
N ILE A 75 -2.47 14.11 -9.54
CA ILE A 75 -1.05 14.31 -9.80
C ILE A 75 -0.85 14.63 -11.28
N ARG A 76 -0.12 15.71 -11.55
CA ARG A 76 0.21 16.15 -12.90
C ARG A 76 1.68 16.54 -12.99
N ILE A 77 2.26 16.28 -14.15
CA ILE A 77 3.68 16.53 -14.41
C ILE A 77 3.79 17.46 -15.60
N VAL A 78 4.48 18.59 -15.38
CA VAL A 78 4.79 19.56 -16.41
C VAL A 78 6.26 19.39 -16.76
N ALA A 79 6.54 18.94 -17.99
CA ALA A 79 7.89 18.86 -18.50
C ALA A 79 8.28 20.19 -19.16
N SER A 80 9.50 20.66 -18.87
CA SER A 80 10.20 21.68 -19.63
C SER A 80 11.30 20.97 -20.44
N PRO A 81 11.06 20.69 -21.73
CA PRO A 81 11.94 19.85 -22.54
C PRO A 81 13.34 20.46 -22.67
N GLY A 82 14.35 19.66 -22.34
CA GLY A 82 15.74 19.98 -22.60
C GLY A 82 16.24 19.38 -23.93
N LYS A 83 17.55 19.47 -24.17
CA LYS A 83 18.18 18.81 -25.33
C LYS A 83 18.09 17.28 -25.28
N ASN A 84 17.91 16.71 -24.09
CA ASN A 84 17.74 15.29 -23.85
C ASN A 84 17.02 15.07 -22.51
N LEU A 85 16.62 13.82 -22.23
CA LEU A 85 15.90 13.46 -21.00
C LEU A 85 16.63 13.88 -19.70
N MET A 86 17.97 13.99 -19.72
CA MET A 86 18.73 14.45 -18.54
C MET A 86 18.64 15.95 -18.31
N ASN A 87 18.49 16.71 -19.39
CA ASN A 87 18.35 18.14 -19.37
C ASN A 87 16.88 18.58 -19.30
N THR A 88 15.93 17.64 -19.38
CA THR A 88 14.50 17.93 -19.21
C THR A 88 14.21 18.14 -17.74
N GLU A 89 13.57 19.27 -17.45
CA GLU A 89 13.11 19.61 -16.11
C GLU A 89 11.66 19.17 -15.93
N PHE A 90 11.35 18.57 -14.78
CA PHE A 90 10.00 18.11 -14.46
C PHE A 90 9.49 18.86 -13.22
N MET A 91 8.41 19.62 -13.40
CA MET A 91 7.66 20.23 -12.30
C MET A 91 6.44 19.36 -12.01
N ILE A 92 6.34 18.89 -10.77
CA ILE A 92 5.33 17.92 -10.36
C ILE A 92 4.40 18.59 -9.38
N TYR A 93 3.11 18.56 -9.70
CA TYR A 93 2.05 19.10 -8.87
C TYR A 93 1.16 17.94 -8.42
N TYR A 94 0.95 17.79 -7.12
CA TYR A 94 0.07 16.78 -6.58
C TYR A 94 -0.86 17.37 -5.52
N THR A 95 -2.08 16.86 -5.46
CA THR A 95 -3.09 17.31 -4.51
C THR A 95 -3.33 16.22 -3.48
N ARG A 96 -3.13 16.56 -2.20
CA ARG A 96 -3.49 15.68 -1.08
C ARG A 96 -4.27 16.41 0.01
N LYS A 97 -5.15 15.69 0.69
CA LYS A 97 -5.83 16.21 1.88
C LYS A 97 -4.81 16.43 3.00
N THR A 98 -4.75 17.67 3.48
CA THR A 98 -3.90 18.06 4.60
C THR A 98 -4.76 18.76 5.64
N TRP A 99 -4.49 18.51 6.92
CA TRP A 99 -5.18 19.20 8.01
C TRP A 99 -4.95 20.72 7.93
N ASN A 100 -6.04 21.49 7.86
CA ASN A 100 -6.02 22.94 7.94
C ASN A 100 -6.45 23.37 9.34
N ASN A 101 -5.55 24.02 10.08
CA ASN A 101 -5.80 24.46 11.46
C ASN A 101 -6.89 25.54 11.57
N ASP A 102 -7.07 26.36 10.54
CA ASP A 102 -8.05 27.46 10.56
C ASP A 102 -9.46 26.92 10.35
N ALA A 103 -9.64 26.05 9.36
CA ALA A 103 -10.93 25.43 9.03
C ALA A 103 -11.27 24.22 9.93
N LYS A 104 -10.30 23.75 10.74
CA LYS A 104 -10.40 22.53 11.57
C LYS A 104 -10.89 21.31 10.79
N GLU A 105 -10.48 21.20 9.53
CA GLU A 105 -10.84 20.11 8.63
C GLU A 105 -9.69 19.80 7.67
N SER A 106 -9.75 18.60 7.06
CA SER A 106 -8.76 18.19 6.06
C SER A 106 -9.16 18.66 4.67
N LEU A 107 -8.49 19.70 4.18
CA LEU A 107 -8.74 20.29 2.87
C LEU A 107 -7.73 19.81 1.82
N PRO A 108 -8.14 19.65 0.55
CA PRO A 108 -7.20 19.42 -0.53
C PRO A 108 -6.19 20.56 -0.63
N LYS A 109 -4.90 20.24 -0.57
CA LYS A 109 -3.80 21.18 -0.73
C LYS A 109 -2.94 20.75 -1.91
N VAL A 110 -2.59 21.70 -2.76
CA VAL A 110 -1.64 21.49 -3.85
C VAL A 110 -0.23 21.58 -3.31
N HIS A 111 0.57 20.57 -3.63
CA HIS A 111 1.99 20.50 -3.37
C HIS A 111 2.74 20.58 -4.69
N GLU A 112 3.92 21.20 -4.66
CA GLU A 112 4.79 21.37 -5.81
C GLU A 112 6.19 20.87 -5.46
N CYS A 113 6.78 20.11 -6.37
CA CYS A 113 8.16 19.67 -6.25
C CYS A 113 8.87 19.64 -7.59
N ARG A 114 10.19 19.89 -7.55
CA ARG A 114 11.05 19.92 -8.72
C ARG A 114 11.76 18.58 -8.88
N GLY A 115 11.28 17.80 -9.85
CA GLY A 115 11.81 16.50 -10.22
C GLY A 115 11.34 15.35 -9.33
N PHE A 116 11.38 14.14 -9.88
CA PHE A 116 10.86 12.93 -9.25
C PHE A 116 11.59 12.51 -7.96
N ALA A 117 12.85 12.91 -7.78
CA ALA A 117 13.60 12.60 -6.56
C ALA A 117 13.14 13.41 -5.34
N ALA A 118 12.35 14.48 -5.56
CA ALA A 118 11.80 15.31 -4.49
C ALA A 118 10.37 14.90 -4.09
N LEU A 119 9.79 13.89 -4.75
CA LEU A 119 8.49 13.34 -4.35
C LEU A 119 8.62 12.61 -3.01
N ASP A 120 7.63 12.78 -2.15
CA ASP A 120 7.49 11.90 -1.00
C ASP A 120 7.08 10.48 -1.45
N GLU A 121 7.38 9.49 -0.61
CA GLU A 121 7.17 8.07 -0.92
C GLU A 121 5.73 7.76 -1.35
N ALA A 122 4.75 8.36 -0.67
CA ALA A 122 3.34 8.15 -0.96
C ALA A 122 2.90 8.80 -2.29
N ALA A 123 3.41 9.99 -2.61
CA ALA A 123 3.15 10.65 -3.90
C ALA A 123 3.79 9.89 -5.07
N TYR A 124 4.99 9.34 -4.86
CA TYR A 124 5.64 8.47 -5.84
C TYR A 124 4.86 7.17 -6.04
N GLU A 125 4.44 6.52 -4.94
CA GLU A 125 3.62 5.31 -4.99
C GLU A 125 2.29 5.57 -5.72
N TYR A 126 1.62 6.69 -5.42
CA TYR A 126 0.40 7.12 -6.10
C TYR A 126 0.61 7.28 -7.62
N LEU A 127 1.71 7.92 -8.02
CA LEU A 127 2.06 8.11 -9.43
C LEU A 127 2.26 6.78 -10.17
N VAL A 128 2.96 5.83 -9.56
CA VAL A 128 3.31 4.56 -10.20
C VAL A 128 2.14 3.58 -10.23
N THR A 129 1.30 3.59 -9.20
CA THR A 129 0.25 2.58 -9.01
C THR A 129 -1.15 3.04 -9.44
N VAL A 130 -1.51 4.30 -9.17
CA VAL A 130 -2.87 4.81 -9.41
C VAL A 130 -2.93 5.69 -10.66
N LYS A 131 -1.86 6.47 -10.93
CA LYS A 131 -1.81 7.45 -12.01
C LYS A 131 -0.60 7.29 -12.96
N PRO A 132 -0.31 6.07 -13.47
CA PRO A 132 0.83 5.86 -14.35
C PRO A 132 0.73 6.64 -15.67
N GLU A 133 -0.47 7.03 -16.09
CA GLU A 133 -0.70 7.85 -17.29
C GLU A 133 -0.13 9.27 -17.18
N ALA A 134 0.11 9.78 -15.97
CA ALA A 134 0.71 11.09 -15.77
C ALA A 134 2.23 11.07 -16.01
N ILE A 135 2.87 9.88 -16.03
CA ILE A 135 4.31 9.74 -16.22
C ILE A 135 4.69 10.18 -17.64
N PRO A 136 5.70 11.06 -17.80
CA PRO A 136 6.17 11.50 -19.11
C PRO A 136 6.50 10.32 -20.03
N ALA A 137 6.08 10.41 -21.29
CA ALA A 137 6.23 9.35 -22.27
C ALA A 137 7.71 8.96 -22.48
N GLU A 138 8.63 9.91 -22.37
CA GLU A 138 10.07 9.67 -22.51
C GLU A 138 10.64 8.82 -21.38
N ILE A 139 10.06 8.91 -20.18
CA ILE A 139 10.42 8.04 -19.05
C ILE A 139 9.76 6.68 -19.24
N MET A 140 8.47 6.64 -19.58
CA MET A 140 7.74 5.39 -19.80
C MET A 140 8.33 4.56 -20.94
N ALA A 141 8.92 5.20 -21.97
CA ALA A 141 9.59 4.54 -23.08
C ALA A 141 10.82 3.71 -22.64
N LEU A 142 11.39 3.97 -21.46
CA LEU A 142 12.52 3.19 -20.94
C LEU A 142 12.13 1.76 -20.58
N ALA A 143 10.90 1.56 -20.09
CA ALA A 143 10.31 0.25 -19.84
C ALA A 143 8.80 0.32 -20.10
N PRO A 144 8.38 0.10 -21.36
CA PRO A 144 6.97 0.24 -21.74
C PRO A 144 6.06 -0.68 -20.93
N GLY A 145 5.02 -0.11 -20.30
CA GLY A 145 4.06 -0.85 -19.49
C GLY A 145 4.52 -1.20 -18.08
N ASN A 146 5.75 -0.83 -17.70
CA ASN A 146 6.28 -1.03 -16.35
C ASN A 146 6.82 0.29 -15.78
N ALA A 147 5.93 1.07 -15.16
CA ALA A 147 6.24 2.36 -14.57
C ALA A 147 7.39 2.29 -13.54
N GLN A 148 7.44 1.22 -12.74
CA GLN A 148 8.44 1.08 -11.69
C GLN A 148 9.84 0.80 -12.25
N GLU A 149 9.92 -0.05 -13.27
CA GLU A 149 11.17 -0.30 -13.99
C GLU A 149 11.63 0.91 -14.79
N ALA A 150 10.69 1.64 -15.42
CA ALA A 150 10.97 2.87 -16.14
C ALA A 150 11.62 3.92 -15.23
N PHE A 151 11.07 4.14 -14.03
CA PHE A 151 11.68 5.01 -13.04
C PHE A 151 13.02 4.49 -12.53
N GLY A 152 13.15 3.17 -12.32
CA GLY A 152 14.42 2.55 -11.96
C GLY A 152 15.53 2.88 -12.97
N LEU A 153 15.26 2.69 -14.27
CA LEU A 153 16.18 3.03 -15.35
C LEU A 153 16.46 4.54 -15.42
N TYR A 154 15.43 5.37 -15.23
CA TYR A 154 15.59 6.83 -15.20
C TYR A 154 16.50 7.28 -14.06
N PHE A 155 16.28 6.83 -12.82
CA PHE A 155 17.08 7.24 -11.67
C PHE A 155 18.52 6.71 -11.76
N VAL A 156 18.71 5.44 -12.15
CA VAL A 156 20.05 4.88 -12.40
C VAL A 156 20.76 5.66 -13.50
N GLY A 157 20.04 5.99 -14.58
CA GLY A 157 20.59 6.80 -15.64
C GLY A 157 21.03 8.18 -15.16
N LYS A 158 20.17 8.86 -14.39
CA LYS A 158 20.46 10.19 -13.82
C LYS A 158 21.71 10.16 -12.94
N GLN A 159 21.85 9.13 -12.11
CA GLN A 159 23.03 8.94 -11.26
C GLN A 159 24.31 8.69 -12.07
N ARG A 160 24.22 7.98 -13.20
CA ARG A 160 25.35 7.67 -14.09
C ARG A 160 25.66 8.78 -15.10
N GLY A 161 24.79 9.78 -15.23
CA GLY A 161 24.92 10.85 -16.22
C GLY A 161 24.52 10.47 -17.65
N TYR A 162 23.92 9.29 -17.87
CA TYR A 162 23.39 8.88 -19.19
C TYR A 162 22.19 7.92 -19.04
N VAL A 163 21.17 8.04 -19.89
CA VAL A 163 20.06 7.08 -19.97
C VAL A 163 20.27 6.19 -21.20
N LYS A 164 20.41 4.89 -21.00
CA LYS A 164 20.51 3.92 -22.10
C LYS A 164 19.09 3.55 -22.55
N GLY A 165 18.62 4.09 -23.68
CA GLY A 165 17.37 3.64 -24.31
C GLY A 165 16.43 4.73 -24.84
N ALA A 166 16.57 6.00 -24.42
CA ALA A 166 15.72 7.06 -24.96
C ALA A 166 16.41 7.76 -26.14
N ALA A 167 16.09 7.33 -27.36
CA ALA A 167 16.15 8.24 -28.49
C ALA A 167 15.08 9.30 -28.24
N VAL A 168 15.53 10.52 -27.91
CA VAL A 168 14.65 11.68 -27.79
C VAL A 168 14.18 11.96 -29.21
N ALA A 169 12.91 11.66 -29.51
CA ALA A 169 12.31 12.10 -30.76
C ALA A 169 12.30 13.64 -30.74
N ALA A 170 12.97 14.22 -31.73
CA ALA A 170 13.02 15.66 -31.96
C ALA A 170 11.67 16.20 -32.44
#